data_AF-A0A223ZDU2-F1
#
_entry.id   AF-A0A223ZDU2-F1
#
_cell.length_a   1.000
_cell.length_b   1.000
_cell.length_c   1.000
_cell.angle_alpha   90.00
_cell.angle_beta   90.00
_cell.angle_gamma   90.00
#
_symmetry.space_group_name_H-M   'P 1'
#
loop_
_entity.id
_entity.type
_entity.pdbx_description
1 polymer ?
#
loop_
_entity_poly.entity_id
_entity_poly.type
_entity_poly.pdbx_seq_one_letter_code
_entity_poly.pdbx_strand_id
1 'polypeptide(L)'
;MLNLDYICMQCAQKIDVKSDRNLANHLRKALGVLQEDGVYAMFLWLEDKKKKRIRKELTDMLNRPEIRECLLENSSSFPDSFKEFCERLRDVARDIYKLLFMKRLIERTLIYSLYHAKAGE
;
A
#
# COMPACT_ATOMS: atom_id res chain seq x y z
N MET A 1 -16.24 -16.23 1.16
CA MET A 1 -15.95 -14.78 1.25
C MET A 1 -14.52 -14.65 1.75
N LEU A 2 -13.60 -14.07 0.97
CA LEU A 2 -12.21 -13.92 1.41
C LEU A 2 -12.10 -12.77 2.42
N ASN A 3 -11.35 -12.99 3.51
CA ASN A 3 -11.09 -11.96 4.50
C ASN A 3 -10.00 -10.99 3.99
N LEU A 4 -10.37 -9.73 3.73
CA LEU A 4 -9.41 -8.71 3.28
C LEU A 4 -8.35 -8.38 4.33
N ASP A 5 -8.67 -8.51 5.62
CA ASP A 5 -7.70 -8.30 6.70
C ASP A 5 -6.58 -9.36 6.66
N TYR A 6 -6.90 -10.59 6.25
CA TYR A 6 -5.92 -11.64 6.00
C TYR A 6 -4.98 -11.27 4.85
N ILE A 7 -5.48 -10.63 3.78
CA ILE A 7 -4.63 -10.14 2.69
C ILE A 7 -3.69 -9.04 3.19
N CYS A 8 -4.19 -8.10 4.00
CA CYS A 8 -3.38 -7.06 4.63
C CYS A 8 -2.26 -7.68 5.50
N MET A 9 -2.57 -8.69 6.31
CA MET A 9 -1.59 -9.43 7.11
C MET A 9 -0.52 -10.09 6.23
N GLN A 10 -0.92 -10.77 5.15
CA GLN A 10 0.03 -11.42 4.24
C GLN A 10 0.95 -10.41 3.54
N CYS A 11 0.42 -9.27 3.09
CA CYS A 11 1.25 -8.20 2.53
C CYS A 11 2.23 -7.67 3.59
N ALA A 12 1.74 -7.44 4.81
CA ALA A 12 2.55 -6.93 5.89
C ALA A 12 3.75 -7.82 6.23
N GLN A 13 3.58 -9.14 6.19
CA GLN A 13 4.65 -10.12 6.42
C GLN A 13 5.72 -10.12 5.32
N LYS A 14 5.37 -9.74 4.08
CA LYS A 14 6.34 -9.66 2.96
C LYS A 14 7.20 -8.39 3.00
N ILE A 15 6.69 -7.35 3.67
CA ILE A 15 7.45 -6.14 4.01
C ILE A 15 8.47 -6.54 5.09
N ASP A 16 9.64 -6.99 4.63
CA ASP A 16 10.70 -7.58 5.44
C ASP A 16 11.37 -6.60 6.39
N VAL A 17 11.43 -7.04 7.64
CA VAL A 17 11.96 -6.33 8.79
C VAL A 17 13.47 -6.53 8.95
N LYS A 18 14.02 -7.64 8.45
CA LYS A 18 15.35 -8.09 8.85
C LYS A 18 16.49 -7.32 8.16
N SER A 19 16.20 -6.60 7.08
CA SER A 19 17.22 -5.98 6.23
C SER A 19 17.34 -4.45 6.36
N ASP A 20 16.34 -3.75 6.91
CA ASP A 20 16.36 -2.29 7.04
C ASP A 20 16.06 -1.84 8.48
N ARG A 21 17.09 -1.40 9.21
CA ARG A 21 16.97 -0.82 10.56
C ARG A 21 16.07 0.42 10.60
N ASN A 22 15.83 1.08 9.45
CA ASN A 22 14.97 2.25 9.36
C ASN A 22 13.53 1.89 8.92
N LEU A 23 13.20 0.61 8.73
CA LEU A 23 11.89 0.21 8.22
C LEU A 23 10.75 0.75 9.09
N ALA A 24 10.86 0.59 10.43
CA ALA A 24 9.83 1.09 11.34
C ALA A 24 9.64 2.61 11.23
N ASN A 25 10.72 3.37 10.98
CA ASN A 25 10.64 4.81 10.73
C ASN A 25 10.00 5.12 9.37
N HIS A 26 10.35 4.35 8.33
CA HIS A 26 9.75 4.49 7.00
C HIS A 26 8.24 4.20 7.04
N LEU A 27 7.82 3.15 7.74
CA LEU A 27 6.41 2.78 7.91
C LEU A 27 5.62 3.85 8.68
N ARG A 28 6.17 4.38 9.79
CA ARG A 28 5.52 5.48 10.54
C ARG A 28 5.34 6.72 9.67
N LYS A 29 6.36 7.09 8.89
CA LYS A 29 6.28 8.25 8.00
C LYS A 29 5.29 8.02 6.85
N ALA A 30 5.29 6.84 6.23
CA ALA A 30 4.29 6.49 5.22
C ALA A 30 2.86 6.59 5.78
N LEU A 31 2.65 6.06 6.99
CA LEU A 31 1.36 6.13 7.68
C LEU A 31 0.93 7.57 7.96
N GLY A 32 1.86 8.42 8.43
CA GLY A 32 1.61 9.85 8.64
C GLY A 32 1.22 10.58 7.35
N VAL A 33 1.98 10.39 6.26
CA VAL A 33 1.65 10.98 4.95
C VAL A 33 0.30 10.47 4.44
N LEU A 34 -0.02 9.18 4.62
CA LEU A 34 -1.33 8.62 4.24
C LEU A 34 -2.49 9.27 5.02
N GLN A 35 -2.29 9.52 6.31
CA GLN A 35 -3.31 10.06 7.20
C GLN A 35 -3.58 11.54 6.90
N GLU A 36 -2.53 12.34 6.80
CA GLU A 36 -2.59 13.81 6.62
C GLU A 36 -2.76 14.23 5.16
N ASP A 37 -1.97 13.67 4.24
CA ASP A 37 -1.87 14.14 2.84
C ASP A 37 -2.54 13.20 1.82
N GLY A 38 -2.87 11.97 2.23
CA GLY A 38 -3.64 11.01 1.45
C GLY A 38 -2.82 10.04 0.59
N VAL A 39 -3.54 9.24 -0.20
CA VAL A 39 -2.99 8.08 -0.92
C VAL A 39 -1.92 8.49 -1.95
N TYR A 40 -2.19 9.53 -2.74
CA TYR A 40 -1.26 9.99 -3.78
C TYR A 40 0.07 10.45 -3.19
N ALA A 41 0.02 11.31 -2.17
CA ALA A 41 1.22 11.83 -1.50
C ALA A 41 2.06 10.70 -0.90
N MET A 42 1.42 9.71 -0.29
CA MET A 42 2.11 8.55 0.29
C MET A 42 2.83 7.72 -0.78
N PHE A 43 2.17 7.40 -1.91
CA PHE A 43 2.83 6.66 -2.99
C PHE A 43 3.95 7.46 -3.66
N LEU A 44 3.81 8.79 -3.78
CA LEU A 44 4.89 9.66 -4.27
C LEU A 44 6.09 9.63 -3.31
N TRP A 45 5.83 9.69 -2.00
CA TRP A 45 6.88 9.63 -0.99
C TRP A 45 7.63 8.29 -0.97
N LEU A 46 6.94 7.19 -1.33
CA LEU A 46 7.51 5.85 -1.45
C LEU A 46 8.34 5.62 -2.74
N GLU A 47 8.38 6.57 -3.68
CA GLU A 47 9.22 6.47 -4.90
C GLU A 47 10.73 6.49 -4.62
N ASP A 48 11.12 6.88 -3.41
CA ASP A 48 12.49 6.79 -2.96
C ASP A 48 13.04 5.36 -3.02
N LYS A 49 14.26 5.18 -3.55
CA LYS A 49 14.92 3.87 -3.67
C LYS A 49 14.95 3.07 -2.38
N LYS A 50 15.08 3.73 -1.21
CA LYS A 50 15.09 3.05 0.11
C LYS A 50 13.73 2.50 0.51
N LYS A 51 12.65 2.95 -0.13
CA LYS A 51 11.26 2.68 0.21
C LYS A 51 10.52 1.90 -0.88
N LYS A 52 11.19 1.66 -2.01
CA LYS A 52 10.67 0.95 -3.17
C LYS A 52 10.10 -0.43 -2.84
N ARG A 53 10.63 -1.11 -1.82
CA ARG A 53 10.07 -2.39 -1.36
C ARG A 53 8.67 -2.24 -0.77
N ILE A 54 8.46 -1.26 0.11
CA ILE A 54 7.13 -0.98 0.70
C ILE A 54 6.15 -0.65 -0.42
N ARG A 55 6.56 0.21 -1.36
CA ARG A 55 5.76 0.53 -2.55
C ARG A 55 5.34 -0.73 -3.29
N LYS A 56 6.31 -1.58 -3.64
CA LYS A 56 6.09 -2.78 -4.45
C LYS A 56 5.09 -3.73 -3.78
N GLU A 57 5.30 -4.04 -2.50
CA GLU A 57 4.40 -4.96 -1.78
C GLU A 57 2.98 -4.41 -1.66
N LEU A 58 2.82 -3.09 -1.48
CA LEU A 58 1.50 -2.45 -1.51
C LEU A 58 0.86 -2.52 -2.90
N THR A 59 1.60 -2.27 -3.97
CA THR A 59 1.10 -2.41 -5.35
C THR A 59 0.69 -3.85 -5.64
N ASP A 60 1.50 -4.83 -5.24
CA ASP A 60 1.20 -6.26 -5.39
C ASP A 60 -0.07 -6.66 -4.62
N MET A 61 -0.27 -6.10 -3.43
CA MET A 61 -1.51 -6.26 -2.67
C MET A 61 -2.72 -5.68 -3.40
N LEU A 62 -2.62 -4.45 -3.92
CA LEU A 62 -3.70 -3.81 -4.68
C LEU A 62 -4.04 -4.54 -5.98
N ASN A 63 -3.08 -5.30 -6.53
CA ASN A 63 -3.26 -6.13 -7.73
C ASN A 63 -3.83 -7.52 -7.46
N ARG A 64 -4.03 -7.92 -6.21
CA ARG A 64 -4.73 -9.16 -5.91
C ARG A 64 -6.16 -9.11 -6.45
N PRO A 65 -6.66 -10.17 -7.11
CA PRO A 65 -7.97 -10.15 -7.76
C PRO A 65 -9.09 -9.61 -6.85
N GLU A 66 -9.08 -10.01 -5.59
CA GLU A 66 -10.12 -9.70 -4.60
C GLU A 66 -10.15 -8.23 -4.18
N ILE A 67 -9.05 -7.49 -4.40
CA ILE A 67 -8.95 -6.05 -4.14
C ILE A 67 -9.06 -5.27 -5.45
N ARG A 68 -8.35 -5.74 -6.49
CA ARG A 68 -8.26 -5.11 -7.80
C ARG A 68 -9.63 -4.94 -8.45
N GLU A 69 -10.48 -5.95 -8.39
CA GLU A 69 -11.83 -5.92 -8.96
C GLU A 69 -12.76 -4.91 -8.26
N CYS A 70 -12.45 -4.53 -7.00
CA CYS A 70 -13.17 -3.48 -6.29
C CYS A 70 -12.67 -2.07 -6.65
N LEU A 71 -11.44 -1.94 -7.14
CA LEU A 71 -10.77 -0.66 -7.39
C LEU A 71 -10.77 -0.27 -8.86
N LEU A 72 -10.58 -1.23 -9.76
CA LEU A 72 -10.36 -1.02 -11.18
C LEU A 72 -11.37 -1.79 -12.02
N GLU A 73 -11.68 -1.25 -13.18
CA GLU A 73 -12.54 -1.87 -14.18
C GLU A 73 -11.71 -2.59 -15.26
N ASN A 74 -12.34 -3.53 -15.99
CA ASN A 74 -11.82 -4.13 -17.23
C ASN A 74 -10.45 -4.82 -17.14
N SER A 75 -10.27 -5.74 -16.19
CA SER A 75 -9.04 -6.58 -16.05
C SER A 75 -7.72 -5.80 -15.92
N SER A 76 -7.79 -4.49 -15.65
CA SER A 76 -6.62 -3.62 -15.52
C SER A 76 -5.91 -3.84 -14.18
N SER A 77 -4.62 -3.52 -14.12
CA SER A 77 -3.78 -3.63 -12.92
C SER A 77 -3.05 -2.32 -12.63
N PHE A 78 -2.56 -2.16 -11.40
CA PHE A 78 -1.61 -1.14 -11.00
C PHE A 78 -0.21 -1.52 -11.49
N PRO A 79 0.39 -0.76 -12.41
CA PRO A 79 1.73 -1.05 -12.91
C PRO A 79 2.82 -0.54 -11.97
N ASP A 80 4.05 -1.05 -12.17
CA ASP A 80 5.23 -0.59 -11.42
C ASP A 80 5.65 0.84 -11.77
N SER A 81 5.43 1.26 -13.02
CA SER A 81 5.70 2.63 -13.49
C SER A 81 4.88 3.64 -12.69
N PHE A 82 5.55 4.60 -12.04
CA PHE A 82 4.86 5.60 -11.22
C PHE A 82 3.84 6.42 -12.02
N LYS A 83 4.18 6.77 -13.27
CA LYS A 83 3.31 7.55 -14.14
C LYS A 83 2.01 6.81 -14.44
N GLU A 84 2.11 5.56 -14.89
CA GLU A 84 0.95 4.74 -15.22
C GLU A 84 0.17 4.34 -13.95
N PHE A 85 0.86 4.13 -12.82
CA PHE A 85 0.23 3.95 -11.52
C PHE A 85 -0.65 5.16 -11.16
N CYS A 86 -0.16 6.38 -11.40
CA CYS A 86 -0.92 7.60 -11.15
C CYS A 86 -2.15 7.73 -12.06
N GLU A 87 -2.07 7.23 -13.30
CA GLU A 87 -3.22 7.18 -14.20
C GLU A 87 -4.31 6.26 -13.62
N ARG A 88 -3.94 5.06 -13.14
CA ARG A 88 -4.89 4.15 -12.45
C ARG A 88 -5.42 4.71 -11.15
N LEU A 89 -4.58 5.35 -10.34
CA LEU A 89 -5.01 6.00 -9.11
C LEU A 89 -5.98 7.15 -9.38
N ARG A 90 -5.83 7.87 -10.51
CA ARG A 90 -6.77 8.91 -10.92
C ARG A 90 -8.15 8.33 -11.21
N ASP A 91 -8.22 7.14 -11.83
CA ASP A 91 -9.48 6.45 -12.08
C ASP A 91 -10.15 6.02 -10.77
N VAL A 92 -9.38 5.46 -9.83
CA VAL A 92 -9.86 5.14 -8.47
C VAL A 92 -10.38 6.39 -7.77
N ALA A 93 -9.66 7.52 -7.87
CA ALA A 93 -10.00 8.76 -7.18
C ALA A 93 -11.27 9.46 -7.70
N ARG A 94 -11.80 9.04 -8.86
CA ARG A 94 -13.11 9.51 -9.34
C ARG A 94 -14.27 8.98 -8.49
N ASP A 95 -14.05 7.89 -7.77
CA ASP A 95 -15.00 7.32 -6.83
C ASP A 95 -14.44 7.38 -5.40
N ILE A 96 -15.06 8.22 -4.57
CA ILE A 96 -14.63 8.44 -3.19
C ILE A 96 -14.67 7.16 -2.36
N TYR A 97 -15.60 6.24 -2.61
CA TYR A 97 -15.70 4.99 -1.87
C TYR A 97 -14.53 4.06 -2.21
N LYS A 98 -14.15 3.96 -3.49
CA LYS A 98 -12.97 3.19 -3.91
C LYS A 98 -11.69 3.78 -3.31
N LEU A 99 -11.56 5.11 -3.29
CA LEU A 99 -10.40 5.78 -2.70
C LEU A 99 -10.30 5.56 -1.17
N LEU A 100 -11.41 5.71 -0.45
CA LEU A 100 -11.46 5.47 1.00
C LEU A 100 -11.22 3.99 1.34
N PHE A 101 -11.72 3.08 0.53
CA PHE A 101 -11.47 1.65 0.65
C PHE A 101 -9.99 1.32 0.46
N MET A 102 -9.36 1.83 -0.60
CA MET A 102 -7.92 1.71 -0.82
C MET A 102 -7.12 2.27 0.37
N LYS A 103 -7.47 3.48 0.85
CA LYS A 103 -6.81 4.10 2.01
C LYS A 103 -6.85 3.17 3.24
N ARG A 104 -8.02 2.59 3.55
CA ARG A 104 -8.19 1.68 4.69
C ARG A 104 -7.36 0.41 4.59
N LEU A 105 -7.29 -0.20 3.41
CA LEU A 105 -6.47 -1.41 3.19
C LEU A 105 -4.99 -1.10 3.39
N ILE A 106 -4.50 0.00 2.81
CA ILE A 106 -3.10 0.41 2.95
C ILE A 106 -2.80 0.74 4.42
N GLU A 107 -3.67 1.48 5.09
CA GLU A 107 -3.52 1.82 6.51
C GLU A 107 -3.40 0.57 7.38
N ARG A 108 -4.29 -0.41 7.19
CA ARG A 108 -4.26 -1.68 7.94
C ARG A 108 -2.95 -2.44 7.69
N THR A 109 -2.51 -2.53 6.44
CA THR A 109 -1.26 -3.18 6.07
C THR A 109 -0.05 -2.49 6.69
N LEU A 110 0.04 -1.16 6.60
CA LEU A 110 1.14 -0.40 7.20
C LEU A 110 1.19 -0.55 8.73
N ILE A 111 0.04 -0.59 9.40
CA ILE A 111 -0.05 -0.86 10.84
C ILE A 111 0.49 -2.25 11.16
N TYR A 112 0.06 -3.29 10.45
CA TYR A 112 0.58 -4.65 10.66
C TYR A 112 2.07 -4.75 10.35
N SER A 113 2.55 -4.12 9.28
CA SER A 113 3.98 -4.05 8.98
C SER A 113 4.76 -3.36 10.09
N LEU A 114 4.20 -2.31 10.70
CA LEU A 114 4.87 -1.59 11.79
C LEU A 114 4.97 -2.46 13.05
N TYR A 115 3.93 -3.22 13.38
CA TYR A 115 3.98 -4.18 14.48
C TYR A 115 4.96 -5.33 14.20
N HIS A 116 4.97 -5.87 12.98
CA HIS A 116 5.98 -6.83 12.57
C HIS A 116 7.39 -6.26 12.67
N ALA A 117 7.59 -5.00 12.26
CA ALA A 117 8.88 -4.32 12.33
C ALA A 117 9.39 -4.20 13.77
N LYS A 118 8.51 -3.84 14.71
CA LYS A 118 8.84 -3.72 16.14
C LYS A 118 9.03 -5.04 16.86
N ALA A 119 8.30 -6.09 16.47
CA ALA A 119 8.42 -7.41 17.10
C ALA A 119 9.70 -8.15 16.69
N GLY A 120 10.35 -7.71 15.60
CA GLY A 120 11.64 -8.20 15.15
C GLY A 120 12.85 -7.36 15.59
N GLU A 121 12.63 -6.25 16.32
CA GLU A 121 13.65 -5.52 17.08
C GLU A 121 13.89 -6.19 18.44
#